data_AF-A0A090QIB6-F1
#
_entry.id   AF-A0A090QIB6-F1
#
_cell.length_a   1.000
_cell.length_b   1.000
_cell.length_c   1.000
_cell.angle_alpha   90.00
_cell.angle_beta   90.00
_cell.angle_gamma   90.00
#
_symmetry.space_group_name_H-M   'P 1'
#
loop_
_entity.id
_entity.type
_entity.pdbx_description
1 polymer ?
#
loop_
_entity_poly.entity_id
_entity_poly.type
_entity_poly.pdbx_seq_one_letter_code
_entity_poly.pdbx_strand_id
1 'polypeptide(L)' 'MLTLALGIANGCYFSPALPYYWRRTFHDKTRLRQSLQEILTWPFDRIILSHGQNIEQDGKLVFYEAFKWAFEE' A
#
# COMPACT_ATOMS: atom_id res chain seq x y z
N MET A 1 8.63 8.17 17.94
CA MET A 1 8.11 7.15 18.88
C MET A 1 6.68 6.73 18.55
N LEU A 2 5.70 7.64 18.49
CA LEU A 2 4.28 7.30 18.23
C LEU A 2 4.04 6.69 16.83
N THR A 3 4.67 7.22 15.79
CA THR A 3 4.55 6.70 14.41
C THR A 3 5.13 5.31 14.23
N LEU A 4 6.23 5.00 14.94
CA LEU A 4 6.86 3.69 14.92
C LEU A 4 5.94 2.64 15.57
N ALA A 5 5.39 2.95 16.75
CA ALA A 5 4.45 2.08 17.45
C ALA A 5 3.17 1.84 16.62
N LEU A 6 2.63 2.87 15.97
CA LEU A 6 1.49 2.73 15.06
C LEU A 6 1.82 1.88 13.83
N GLY A 7 3.01 2.06 13.25
CA GLY A 7 3.49 1.27 12.11
C GLY A 7 3.63 -0.21 12.45
N ILE A 8 4.19 -0.52 13.64
CA ILE A 8 4.30 -1.90 14.14
C ILE A 8 2.91 -2.49 14.40
N ALA A 9 2.04 -1.76 15.11
CA ALA A 9 0.70 -2.24 15.47
C ALA A 9 -0.21 -2.49 14.25
N ASN A 10 -0.02 -1.74 13.16
CA ASN A 10 -0.77 -1.93 11.91
C ASN A 10 -0.08 -2.87 10.91
N GLY A 11 1.03 -3.52 11.28
CA GLY A 11 1.81 -4.40 10.39
C GLY A 11 2.54 -3.69 9.26
N CYS A 12 2.45 -2.36 9.19
CA CYS A 12 3.02 -1.51 8.14
C CYS A 12 4.55 -1.33 8.27
N TYR A 13 5.14 -1.80 9.38
CA TYR A 13 6.59 -1.73 9.60
C TYR A 13 7.34 -2.89 8.92
N PHE A 14 6.73 -4.07 8.85
CA PHE A 14 7.35 -5.27 8.30
C PHE A 14 6.85 -5.63 6.90
N SER A 15 5.69 -5.09 6.50
CA SER A 15 5.11 -5.29 5.18
C SER A 15 4.64 -3.95 4.61
N PRO A 16 4.69 -3.73 3.29
CA PRO A 16 4.12 -2.56 2.66
C PRO A 16 2.62 -2.51 2.93
N ALA A 17 2.19 -1.60 3.78
CA ALA A 17 0.78 -1.40 4.11
C ALA A 17 0.55 0.04 4.59
N LEU A 18 -0.68 0.51 4.43
CA LEU A 18 -1.12 1.80 4.96
C LEU A 18 -1.79 1.61 6.32
N PRO A 19 -1.44 2.41 7.34
CA PRO A 19 -2.12 2.38 8.63
C PRO A 19 -3.61 2.73 8.49
N TYR A 20 -4.47 2.13 9.31
CA TYR A 20 -5.92 2.29 9.19
C TYR A 20 -6.40 3.75 9.15
N TYR A 21 -5.85 4.60 10.02
CA TYR A 21 -6.22 6.01 10.09
C TYR A 21 -5.83 6.78 8.81
N TRP A 22 -4.77 6.38 8.10
CA TRP A 22 -4.43 6.96 6.78
C TRP A 22 -5.40 6.51 5.70
N ARG A 23 -5.88 5.27 5.73
CA ARG A 23 -6.89 4.79 4.76
C ARG A 23 -8.14 5.67 4.79
N ARG A 24 -8.52 6.14 5.99
CA ARG A 24 -9.67 7.02 6.21
C ARG A 24 -9.49 8.46 5.72
N THR A 25 -8.28 8.90 5.40
CA THR A 25 -8.06 10.26 4.86
C THR A 25 -8.34 10.37 3.36
N PHE A 26 -8.47 9.24 2.65
CA PHE A 26 -8.86 9.23 1.24
C PHE A 26 -10.36 9.51 1.10
N HIS A 27 -10.71 10.72 0.65
CA HIS A 27 -12.10 11.14 0.45
C HIS A 27 -12.72 10.55 -0.83
N ASP A 28 -11.98 10.54 -1.93
CA ASP A 28 -12.44 10.01 -3.22
C ASP A 28 -11.91 8.60 -3.45
N LYS A 29 -12.66 7.61 -2.93
CA LYS A 29 -12.30 6.20 -3.09
C LYS A 29 -12.42 5.73 -4.55
N THR A 30 -13.29 6.33 -5.35
CA THR A 30 -13.45 5.95 -6.75
C THR A 30 -12.21 6.30 -7.55
N ARG A 31 -11.72 7.53 -7.40
CA ARG A 31 -10.48 7.97 -8.05
C ARG A 31 -9.27 7.21 -7.53
N LEU A 32 -9.22 6.92 -6.22
CA LEU A 32 -8.19 6.06 -5.65
C LEU A 32 -8.14 4.69 -6.36
N ARG A 33 -9.28 3.99 -6.45
CA ARG A 33 -9.36 2.67 -7.11
C ARG A 33 -8.93 2.73 -8.57
N GLN A 34 -9.34 3.76 -9.31
CA GLN A 34 -8.94 3.94 -10.71
C GLN A 34 -7.43 4.08 -10.85
N SER A 35 -6.78 4.91 -10.03
CA SER A 35 -5.32 5.06 -10.05
C SER A 35 -4.59 3.78 -9.68
N LEU A 36 -5.09 3.02 -8.70
CA LEU A 36 -4.50 1.73 -8.32
C LEU A 36 -4.63 0.70 -9.45
N GLN A 37 -5.79 0.63 -10.10
CA GLN A 37 -6.01 -0.25 -11.24
C GLN A 37 -5.10 0.11 -12.41
N GLU A 38 -4.94 1.40 -12.72
CA GLU A 38 -4.03 1.88 -13.75
C GLU A 38 -2.59 1.41 -13.49
N ILE A 39 -2.08 1.61 -12.28
CA ILE A 39 -0.74 1.16 -11.89
C ILE A 39 -0.60 -0.36 -12.06
N LEU A 40 -1.60 -1.15 -11.63
CA LEU A 40 -1.58 -2.62 -11.77
C LEU A 40 -1.51 -3.11 -13.23
N THR A 41 -1.91 -2.29 -14.20
CA THR A 41 -1.76 -2.61 -15.63
C THR A 41 -0.32 -2.48 -16.13
N TRP A 42 0.54 -1.71 -15.44
CA TRP A 42 1.91 -1.48 -15.87
C TRP A 42 2.74 -2.78 -15.83
N PRO A 43 3.75 -2.96 -16.69
CA PRO A 43 4.60 -4.16 -16.71
C PRO A 43 5.73 -4.07 -15.66
N PHE A 44 5.39 -4.09 -14.37
CA PHE A 44 6.36 -4.04 -13.27
C PHE A 44 6.33 -5.32 -12.40
N ASP A 45 7.47 -5.60 -11.77
CA ASP A 45 7.61 -6.66 -10.76
C ASP A 45 8.42 -6.20 -9.53
N ARG A 46 9.14 -5.09 -9.64
CA ARG A 46 9.98 -4.54 -8.56
C ARG A 46 9.48 -3.18 -8.14
N ILE A 47 9.58 -2.87 -6.84
CA ILE A 47 9.14 -1.60 -6.26
C ILE A 47 10.27 -1.02 -5.42
N ILE A 48 10.63 0.23 -5.73
CA ILE A 48 11.52 1.02 -4.89
C ILE A 48 10.65 1.78 -3.89
N LEU A 49 10.84 1.52 -2.60
CA LEU A 49 10.09 2.22 -1.55
C LEU A 49 10.90 3.39 -1.01
N SER A 50 10.25 4.52 -0.74
CA SER A 50 10.91 5.67 -0.08
C SER A 50 11.37 5.33 1.34
N HIS A 51 10.71 4.36 1.98
CA HIS A 51 11.01 3.89 3.32
C HIS A 51 10.84 2.37 3.40
N GLY A 52 11.77 1.68 4.08
CA GLY A 52 11.75 0.23 4.22
C GLY A 52 12.65 -0.48 3.20
N GLN A 53 12.39 -1.76 2.97
CA GLN A 53 13.13 -2.58 2.01
C GLN A 53 12.48 -2.53 0.63
N ASN A 54 13.30 -2.51 -0.42
CA ASN A 54 12.80 -2.61 -1.78
C ASN A 54 12.16 -3.98 -2.03
N ILE A 55 11.14 -4.00 -2.88
CA ILE A 55 10.47 -5.23 -3.32
C ILE A 55 11.18 -5.69 -4.59
N GLU A 56 11.85 -6.84 -4.52
CA GLU A 56 12.67 -7.38 -5.62
C GLU A 56 11.92 -8.37 -6.52
N GLN A 57 10.77 -8.87 -6.09
CA GLN A 57 9.92 -9.82 -6.81
C GLN A 57 8.46 -9.68 -6.37
N ASP A 58 7.54 -10.19 -7.19
CA ASP A 58 6.10 -10.26 -6.91
C ASP A 58 5.46 -8.88 -6.64
N GLY A 59 6.03 -7.81 -7.20
CA GLY A 59 5.66 -6.44 -6.89
C GLY A 59 4.17 -6.15 -7.09
N LYS A 60 3.55 -6.71 -8.13
CA LYS A 60 2.10 -6.56 -8.35
C LYS A 60 1.26 -7.17 -7.23
N LEU A 61 1.63 -8.36 -6.75
CA LEU A 61 0.94 -9.03 -5.66
C LEU A 61 1.09 -8.22 -4.37
N VAL A 62 2.32 -7.81 -4.05
CA VAL A 62 2.62 -6.99 -2.86
C VAL A 62 1.86 -5.65 -2.92
N PHE A 63 1.84 -4.99 -4.07
CA PHE A 63 1.10 -3.75 -4.26
C PHE A 63 -0.41 -3.94 -4.10
N TYR A 64 -0.97 -5.00 -4.70
CA TYR A 64 -2.38 -5.33 -4.55
C TYR A 64 -2.74 -5.58 -3.08
N GLU A 65 -1.97 -6.40 -2.36
CA GLU A 65 -2.21 -6.70 -0.95
C GLU A 65 -2.14 -5.45 -0.06
N ALA A 66 -1.21 -4.54 -0.33
CA ALA A 66 -1.08 -3.27 0.40
C ALA A 66 -2.33 -2.37 0.28
N PHE A 67 -3.01 -2.45 -0.87
CA PHE A 67 -4.16 -1.61 -1.22
C PHE A 67 -5.50 -2.36 -1.31
N LYS A 68 -5.55 -3.66 -0.97
CA LYS A 68 -6.77 -4.49 -1.09
C LYS A 68 -8.00 -3.88 -0.42
N TRP A 69 -7.78 -3.21 0.72
CA TRP A 69 -8.81 -2.50 1.47
C TRP A 69 -9.56 -1.45 0.62
N ALA A 70 -8.90 -0.86 -0.38
CA ALA A 70 -9.53 0.13 -1.25
C ALA A 70 -10.51 -0.51 -2.24
N PHE A 71 -10.43 -1.82 -2.49
CA PHE A 71 -11.32 -2.57 -3.39
C PHE A 71 -12.47 -3.27 -2.65
N GLU A 72 -12.27 -3.59 -1.38
CA GLU A 72 -13.25 -4.29 -0.53
C GLU A 72 -14.21 -3.34 0.20
N GLU A 73 -13.80 -2.09 0.46
CA GLU A 73 -14.63 -1.02 1.05
C GLU A 73 -15.32 -0.14 0.02
#